data_AF-A0A4Q3STQ5-F1
#
_entry.id   AF-A0A4Q3STQ5-F1
#
_cell.length_a   1.000
_cell.length_b   1.000
_cell.length_c   1.000
_cell.angle_alpha   90.00
_cell.angle_beta   90.00
_cell.angle_gamma   90.00
#
_symmetry.space_group_name_H-M   'P 1'
#
loop_
_entity.id
_entity.type
_entity.pdbx_description
1 polymer ?
#
loop_
_entity_poly.entity_id
_entity_poly.type
_entity_poly.pdbx_seq_one_letter_code
_entity_poly.pdbx_strand_id
1 'polypeptide(L)' 'MSEQTTGDRIRASRMNLAYSQQELADKTALSLRTIQRIENGETIARGDSLQRVAAA' A
#
# COMPACT_ATOMS: atom_id res chain seq x y z
N MET A 1 -11.83 2.46 19.80
CA MET A 1 -11.52 1.40 18.83
C MET A 1 -11.18 2.09 17.53
N SER A 2 -9.90 2.18 17.17
CA SER A 2 -9.49 2.90 15.96
C SER A 2 -9.87 2.06 14.75
N GLU A 3 -10.74 2.57 13.88
CA GLU A 3 -11.07 1.92 12.62
C GLU A 3 -9.81 1.87 11.75
N GLN A 4 -9.29 0.66 11.51
CA GLN A 4 -8.09 0.48 10.72
C GLN A 4 -8.43 0.65 9.24
N THR A 5 -7.82 1.64 8.59
CA THR A 5 -8.11 1.92 7.18
C THR A 5 -7.44 0.90 6.26
N THR A 6 -7.86 0.83 5.00
CA THR A 6 -7.19 0.00 3.99
C THR A 6 -5.71 0.38 3.84
N GLY A 7 -5.37 1.67 3.95
CA GLY A 7 -3.99 2.15 3.91
C GLY A 7 -3.14 1.63 5.07
N ASP A 8 -3.71 1.60 6.27
CA ASP A 8 -3.04 1.05 7.46
C ASP A 8 -2.76 -0.44 7.32
N ARG A 9 -3.71 -1.20 6.75
CA ARG A 9 -3.55 -2.65 6.49
C ARG A 9 -2.47 -2.93 5.45
N ILE A 10 -2.39 -2.10 4.41
CA ILE A 10 -1.34 -2.17 3.38
C ILE A 10 0.03 -1.88 4.01
N ARG A 11 0.14 -0.81 4.81
CA ARG A 11 1.37 -0.47 5.52
C ARG A 11 1.82 -1.60 6.45
N ALA A 12 0.90 -2.16 7.23
CA ALA A 12 1.21 -3.28 8.14
C ALA A 12 1.71 -4.51 7.37
N SER A 13 1.06 -4.86 6.25
CA SER A 13 1.47 -5.99 5.41
C SER A 13 2.87 -5.77 4.82
N ARG A 14 3.14 -4.55 4.31
CA ARG A 14 4.46 -4.15 3.81
C ARG A 14 5.55 -4.31 4.86
N MET A 15 5.29 -3.85 6.09
CA MET A 15 6.24 -3.94 7.20
C MET A 15 6.46 -5.40 7.65
N ASN A 16 5.42 -6.23 7.65
CA ASN A 16 5.53 -7.66 7.96
C ASN A 16 6.38 -8.42 6.92
N LEU A 17 6.35 -7.98 5.66
CA LEU A 17 7.18 -8.51 4.58
C LEU A 17 8.57 -7.86 4.51
N ALA A 18 8.91 -6.97 5.45
CA ALA A 18 10.16 -6.22 5.51
C ALA A 18 10.46 -5.39 4.23
N TYR A 19 9.43 -4.97 3.50
CA TYR A 19 9.59 -4.14 2.30
C TYR A 19 9.63 -2.65 2.66
N SER A 20 10.49 -1.89 1.99
CA SER A 20 10.40 -0.44 1.92
C SER A 20 9.24 0.00 1.02
N GLN A 21 8.83 1.28 1.11
CA GLN A 21 7.79 1.82 0.22
C GLN A 21 8.24 1.78 -1.26
N GLN A 22 9.54 1.90 -1.52
CA GLN A 22 10.11 1.80 -2.86
C GLN A 22 10.04 0.37 -3.38
N GLU A 23 10.41 -0.62 -2.56
CA GLU A 23 10.31 -2.04 -2.97
C GLU A 23 8.88 -2.47 -3.24
N LEU A 24 7.92 -2.00 -2.43
CA LEU A 24 6.50 -2.25 -2.70
C LEU A 24 6.05 -1.57 -4.01
N ALA A 25 6.51 -0.34 -4.27
CA ALA A 25 6.23 0.37 -5.51
C ALA A 25 6.75 -0.43 -6.73
N ASP A 26 8.00 -0.90 -6.66
CA ASP A 26 8.64 -1.67 -7.73
C ASP A 26 7.92 -3.01 -7.97
N LYS A 27 7.60 -3.75 -6.90
CA LYS A 27 6.87 -5.03 -7.00
C LYS A 27 5.46 -4.89 -7.54
N THR A 28 4.78 -3.81 -7.19
CA THR A 28 3.41 -3.54 -7.64
C THR A 28 3.38 -2.80 -8.96
N ALA A 29 4.52 -2.37 -9.50
CA ALA A 29 4.66 -1.42 -10.62
C ALA A 29 3.85 -0.12 -10.44
N LEU A 30 3.61 0.28 -9.19
CA LEU A 30 3.01 1.57 -8.84
C LEU A 30 4.11 2.59 -8.58
N SER A 31 3.79 3.87 -8.64
CA SER A 31 4.76 4.89 -8.24
C SER A 31 4.93 4.91 -6.72
N LEU A 32 6.12 5.26 -6.22
CA LEU A 32 6.37 5.51 -4.79
C LEU A 32 5.34 6.49 -4.21
N ARG A 33 5.00 7.54 -4.97
CA ARG A 33 4.00 8.54 -4.58
C ARG A 33 2.60 7.93 -4.44
N THR A 34 2.25 6.94 -5.26
CA THR A 34 0.99 6.20 -5.15
C THR A 34 0.96 5.39 -3.86
N ILE A 35 2.04 4.65 -3.55
CA ILE A 35 2.15 3.88 -2.29
C ILE A 35 2.03 4.81 -1.08
N GLN A 36 2.75 5.93 -1.07
CA GLN A 36 2.68 6.92 0.02
C GLN A 36 1.28 7.47 0.22
N ARG A 37 0.60 7.88 -0.86
CA ARG A 37 -0.78 8.39 -0.79
C ARG A 37 -1.76 7.34 -0.28
N ILE A 38 -1.59 6.08 -0.67
CA ILE A 38 -2.43 4.97 -0.19
C ILE A 38 -2.21 4.75 1.30
N GLU A 39 -0.95 4.64 1.75
CA GLU A 39 -0.65 4.41 3.15
C GLU A 39 -0.98 5.61 4.05
N ASN A 40 -0.96 6.83 3.52
CA ASN A 40 -1.34 8.05 4.26
C ASN A 40 -2.85 8.33 4.23
N GLY A 41 -3.64 7.49 3.55
CA GLY A 41 -5.10 7.68 3.42
C GLY A 41 -5.51 8.83 2.48
N GLU A 42 -4.57 9.45 1.77
CA GLU A 42 -4.83 10.50 0.78
C GLU A 42 -5.49 9.96 -0.50
N THR A 43 -5.44 8.63 -0.71
CA THR A 43 -6.09 7.96 -1.83
C THR A 43 -6.51 6.56 -1.43
N ILE A 44 -7.78 6.24 -1.63
CA ILE A 44 -8.27 4.86 -1.51
C ILE A 44 -7.73 4.07 -2.69
N ALA A 45 -6.95 3.01 -2.43
CA ALA A 45 -6.56 2.06 -3.46
C ALA A 45 -7.83 1.43 -4.05
N ARG A 46 -8.12 1.67 -5.34
CA ARG A 46 -9.30 1.16 -6.04
C ARG A 46 -8.89 0.14 -7.11
N GLY A 47 -9.75 -0.86 -7.32
CA GLY A 47 -9.66 -1.83 -8.43
C GLY A 47 -8.24 -2.37 -8.66
N ASP A 48 -7.61 -1.90 -9.74
CA ASP A 48 -6.26 -2.29 -10.17
C ASP A 48 -5.18 -2.05 -9.11
N SER A 49 -5.14 -0.87 -8.47
CA SER A 49 -4.09 -0.56 -7.48
C SER A 49 -4.23 -1.42 -6.23
N LEU A 50 -5.45 -1.76 -5.82
CA LEU A 50 -5.68 -2.64 -4.68
C LEU A 50 -5.26 -4.08 -4.99
N GLN A 51 -5.60 -4.58 -6.18
CA GLN A 51 -5.20 -5.92 -6.63
C GLN A 51 -3.69 -6.06 -6.71
N ARG A 52 -3.00 -5.05 -7.24
CA ARG A 52 -1.53 -5.09 -7.39
C ARG A 52 -0.82 -5.09 -6.05
N VAL A 53 -1.27 -4.26 -5.11
CA VAL A 53 -0.73 -4.25 -3.74
C VAL A 53 -1.05 -5.54 -2.98
N ALA A 54 -2.22 -6.13 -3.19
CA ALA A 54 -2.59 -7.40 -2.57
C ALA A 54 -1.83 -8.62 -3.15
N ALA A 55 -1.29 -8.50 -4.36
CA ALA A 55 -0.55 -9.56 -5.04
C ALA A 55 0.98 -9.50 -4.83
N ALA A 56 1.49 -8.48 -4.13
CA ALA A 56 2.92 -8.27 -3.86
C ALA A 56 3.38 -8.88 -2.54
#